data_AF-A0A974HWF8-F1
#
_entry.id   AF-A0A974HWF8-F1
#
_cell.length_a   1.000
_cell.length_b   1.000
_cell.length_c   1.000
_cell.angle_alpha   90.00
_cell.angle_beta   90.00
_cell.angle_gamma   90.00
#
_symmetry.space_group_name_H-M   'P 1'
#
loop_
_entity.id
_entity.type
_entity.pdbx_description
1 polymer ?
#
loop_
_entity_poly.entity_id
_entity_poly.type
_entity_poly.pdbx_seq_one_letter_code
_entity_poly.pdbx_strand_id
1 'polypeptide(L)'
;NKHLHSLRKTFVNQGYHPQVIDDQIHRATQIPRDTLLDYKEKTENKRVPIVVTYNPQLNIIRKIARDLQPMLHTDTRLKPIFPELPLLSYRQPPNLRKMIARSALPKTTKAGTFPCNSNRCETCKYILCKDQVAIPNTQKVDTILDHYSCASSNVVYMITCTRCPTGGIYIGETGQKLRTRKNHHRHKINIKSCDTPVGQHFCS
;
A
#
# COMPACT_ATOMS: atom_id res chain seq x y z
N ASN A 1 -18.05 38.08 4.22
CA ASN A 1 -16.57 37.91 4.29
C ASN A 1 -15.98 37.18 5.50
N LYS A 2 -16.75 36.78 6.54
CA LYS A 2 -16.20 35.98 7.66
C LYS A 2 -15.57 34.65 7.22
N HIS A 3 -16.15 33.98 6.24
CA HIS A 3 -15.65 32.71 5.70
C HIS A 3 -14.31 32.86 4.97
N LEU A 4 -14.14 33.91 4.14
CA LEU A 4 -12.87 34.21 3.46
C LEU A 4 -11.72 34.46 4.44
N HIS A 5 -11.97 35.22 5.50
CA HIS A 5 -10.98 35.47 6.54
C HIS A 5 -10.61 34.18 7.30
N SER A 6 -11.61 33.34 7.62
CA SER A 6 -11.36 32.03 8.23
C SER A 6 -10.52 31.14 7.31
N LEU A 7 -10.86 31.10 6.02
CA LEU A 7 -10.18 30.30 5.02
C LEU A 7 -8.72 30.74 4.85
N ARG A 8 -8.47 32.05 4.78
CA ARG A 8 -7.11 32.63 4.77
C ARG A 8 -6.31 32.19 5.99
N LYS A 9 -6.88 32.32 7.19
CA LYS A 9 -6.23 31.91 8.45
C LYS A 9 -5.89 30.42 8.44
N THR A 10 -6.78 29.57 7.93
CA THR A 10 -6.53 28.13 7.80
C THR A 10 -5.35 27.84 6.86
N PHE A 11 -5.26 28.49 5.70
CA PHE A 11 -4.14 28.29 4.76
C PHE A 11 -2.80 28.79 5.31
N VAL A 12 -2.79 29.92 6.01
CA VAL A 12 -1.57 30.40 6.70
C VAL A 12 -1.11 29.38 7.75
N ASN A 13 -2.03 28.86 8.57
CA ASN A 13 -1.72 27.83 9.57
C ASN A 13 -1.22 26.51 8.96
N GLN A 14 -1.56 26.23 7.70
CA GLN A 14 -1.07 25.07 6.95
C GLN A 14 0.29 25.32 6.27
N GLY A 15 0.87 26.51 6.44
CA GLY A 15 2.21 26.85 5.93
C GLY A 15 2.25 27.40 4.51
N TYR A 16 1.11 27.79 3.92
CA TYR A 16 1.09 28.46 2.62
C TYR A 16 1.54 29.92 2.72
N HIS A 17 2.28 30.40 1.71
CA HIS A 17 2.81 31.77 1.69
C HIS A 17 1.67 32.81 1.59
N PRO A 18 1.60 33.84 2.46
CA PRO A 18 0.50 34.81 2.50
C PRO A 18 0.19 35.48 1.17
N GLN A 19 1.23 35.88 0.42
CA GLN A 19 1.07 36.53 -0.89
C GLN A 19 0.30 35.65 -1.89
N VAL A 20 0.58 34.34 -1.94
CA VAL A 20 -0.13 33.42 -2.84
C VAL A 20 -1.61 33.36 -2.48
N ILE A 21 -1.93 33.34 -1.18
CA ILE A 21 -3.30 33.31 -0.69
C ILE A 21 -4.03 34.60 -1.06
N ASP A 22 -3.42 35.75 -0.81
CA ASP A 22 -4.01 37.05 -1.09
C ASP A 22 -4.23 37.26 -2.59
N ASP A 23 -3.28 36.84 -3.44
CA ASP A 23 -3.41 36.84 -4.91
C ASP A 23 -4.57 35.95 -5.39
N GLN A 24 -4.72 34.74 -4.85
CA GLN A 24 -5.81 33.84 -5.23
C GLN A 24 -7.16 34.33 -4.73
N ILE A 25 -7.23 34.91 -3.52
CA ILE A 25 -8.44 35.53 -2.99
C ILE A 25 -8.85 36.69 -3.90
N HIS A 26 -7.90 37.57 -4.25
CA HIS A 26 -8.16 38.69 -5.15
C HIS A 26 -8.73 38.19 -6.49
N ARG A 27 -8.06 37.24 -7.15
CA ARG A 27 -8.54 36.62 -8.40
C ARG A 27 -9.95 36.05 -8.29
N ALA A 28 -10.25 35.32 -7.21
CA ALA A 28 -11.56 34.73 -7.01
C ALA A 28 -12.64 35.78 -6.77
N THR A 29 -12.34 36.87 -6.05
CA THR A 29 -13.29 37.96 -5.80
C THR A 29 -13.61 38.80 -7.04
N GLN A 30 -12.76 38.77 -8.07
CA GLN A 30 -13.02 39.46 -9.34
C GLN A 30 -14.04 38.73 -10.22
N ILE A 31 -14.36 37.46 -9.94
CA ILE A 31 -15.30 36.68 -10.75
C ILE A 31 -16.70 36.79 -10.12
N PRO A 32 -17.70 37.34 -10.83
CA PRO A 32 -19.07 37.40 -10.34
C PRO A 32 -19.62 36.01 -10.03
N ARG A 33 -20.39 35.90 -8.94
CA ARG A 33 -20.99 34.64 -8.52
C ARG A 33 -21.91 34.07 -9.61
N ASP A 34 -22.66 34.92 -10.29
CA ASP A 34 -23.63 34.49 -11.31
C ASP A 34 -22.93 33.76 -12.45
N THR A 35 -21.77 34.25 -12.90
CA THR A 35 -20.91 33.60 -13.91
C THR A 35 -20.35 32.24 -13.45
N LEU A 36 -20.23 32.00 -12.14
CA LEU A 36 -19.78 30.72 -11.60
C LEU A 36 -20.90 29.70 -11.45
N LEU A 37 -22.16 30.17 -11.35
CA LEU A 37 -23.34 29.32 -11.23
C LEU A 37 -23.88 28.88 -12.60
N ASP A 38 -23.52 29.59 -13.67
CA ASP A 38 -23.82 29.18 -15.03
C ASP A 38 -23.21 27.81 -15.35
N TYR A 39 -24.08 26.88 -15.74
CA TYR A 39 -23.67 25.56 -16.16
C TYR A 39 -22.83 25.65 -17.44
N LYS A 40 -21.58 25.18 -17.38
CA LYS A 40 -20.73 25.04 -18.56
C LYS A 40 -20.95 23.65 -19.15
N GLU A 41 -21.43 23.61 -20.39
CA GLU A 41 -21.52 22.36 -21.13
C GLU A 41 -20.14 21.69 -21.19
N LYS A 42 -20.11 20.42 -20.79
CA LYS A 42 -18.89 19.62 -20.87
C LYS A 42 -18.70 19.20 -22.32
N THR A 43 -17.57 19.59 -22.90
CA THR A 43 -17.16 19.03 -24.19
C THR A 43 -16.81 17.56 -24.00
N GLU A 44 -17.46 16.68 -24.76
CA GLU A 44 -17.07 15.27 -24.80
C GLU A 44 -15.70 15.14 -25.44
N ASN A 45 -14.72 14.72 -24.64
CA ASN A 45 -13.39 14.43 -25.15
C ASN A 45 -13.29 12.95 -25.53
N LYS A 46 -13.28 12.66 -26.84
CA LYS A 46 -13.17 11.31 -27.39
C LYS A 46 -11.72 10.80 -27.48
N ARG A 47 -10.75 11.59 -27.02
CA ARG A 47 -9.32 11.22 -27.08
C ARG A 47 -9.02 10.12 -26.08
N VAL A 48 -8.39 9.05 -26.55
CA VAL A 48 -7.97 7.93 -25.72
C VAL A 48 -6.83 8.37 -24.78
N PRO A 49 -6.92 8.13 -23.46
CA PRO A 49 -5.88 8.50 -22.53
C PRO A 49 -4.70 7.51 -22.54
N ILE A 50 -3.48 8.04 -22.59
CA ILE A 50 -2.25 7.29 -22.27
C ILE A 50 -1.87 7.61 -20.84
N VAL A 51 -1.92 6.61 -19.96
CA VAL A 51 -1.65 6.79 -18.53
C VAL A 51 -0.23 6.34 -18.20
N VAL A 52 0.62 7.28 -17.78
CA VAL A 52 2.01 7.01 -17.38
C VAL A 52 2.26 7.42 -15.93
N THR A 53 3.20 6.79 -15.24
CA THR A 53 3.62 7.28 -13.91
C THR A 53 4.34 8.61 -14.08
N TYR A 54 3.96 9.63 -13.29
CA TYR A 54 4.67 10.89 -13.28
C TYR A 54 6.13 10.70 -12.87
N ASN A 55 7.05 11.19 -13.72
CA ASN A 55 8.46 11.34 -13.43
C ASN A 55 8.91 12.69 -14.03
N PRO A 56 9.50 13.61 -13.23
CA PRO A 56 9.98 14.91 -13.73
C PRO A 56 10.94 14.80 -14.92
N GLN A 57 11.69 13.70 -15.02
CA GLN A 57 12.64 13.46 -16.12
C GLN A 57 11.97 13.01 -17.43
N LEU A 58 10.67 12.68 -17.42
CA LEU A 58 9.92 12.18 -18.57
C LEU A 58 9.09 13.27 -19.27
N ASN A 59 9.62 14.49 -19.38
CA ASN A 59 8.98 15.58 -20.14
C ASN A 59 8.89 15.30 -21.66
N ILE A 60 9.68 14.36 -22.17
CA ILE A 60 9.73 13.99 -23.58
C ILE A 60 8.54 13.14 -24.06
N ILE A 61 7.75 12.55 -23.16
CA ILE A 61 6.64 11.65 -23.55
C ILE A 61 5.64 12.35 -24.48
N ARG A 62 5.37 13.64 -24.25
CA ARG A 62 4.48 14.42 -25.12
C ARG A 62 5.05 14.60 -26.53
N LYS A 63 6.37 14.71 -26.65
CA LYS A 63 7.05 14.77 -27.95
C LYS A 63 6.95 13.41 -28.65
N ILE A 64 7.30 12.33 -27.95
CA ILE A 64 7.23 10.96 -28.48
C ILE A 64 5.82 10.63 -28.98
N ALA A 65 4.78 10.97 -28.22
CA ALA A 65 3.39 10.73 -28.64
C ALA A 65 3.03 11.46 -29.95
N ARG A 66 3.57 12.68 -30.16
CA ARG A 66 3.38 13.43 -31.41
C ARG A 66 4.16 12.81 -32.56
N ASP A 67 5.41 12.43 -32.32
CA ASP A 67 6.30 11.87 -33.34
C ASP A 67 5.82 10.49 -33.83
N LEU A 68 5.19 9.71 -32.96
CA LEU A 68 4.62 8.39 -33.29
C LEU A 68 3.19 8.46 -33.84
N GLN A 69 2.51 9.60 -33.77
CA GLN A 69 1.14 9.74 -34.26
C GLN A 69 0.98 9.36 -35.75
N PRO A 70 1.88 9.74 -36.68
CA PRO A 70 1.78 9.32 -38.07
C PRO A 70 1.83 7.80 -38.24
N MET A 71 2.66 7.11 -37.44
CA MET A 71 2.73 5.64 -37.47
C MET A 71 1.42 4.99 -37.03
N LEU A 72 0.74 5.55 -36.02
CA LEU A 72 -0.59 5.08 -35.59
C LEU A 72 -1.65 5.26 -36.69
N HIS A 73 -1.50 6.27 -37.54
CA HIS A 73 -2.41 6.55 -38.65
C HIS A 73 -2.14 5.70 -39.90
N THR A 74 -0.92 5.18 -40.05
CA THR A 74 -0.58 4.22 -41.12
C THR A 74 -1.29 2.87 -40.92
N ASP A 75 -1.50 2.44 -39.67
CA ASP A 75 -2.18 1.19 -39.35
C ASP A 75 -3.71 1.34 -39.42
N THR A 76 -4.36 0.52 -40.25
CA THR A 76 -5.81 0.53 -40.48
C THR A 76 -6.63 0.20 -39.24
N ARG A 77 -6.07 -0.56 -38.29
CA ARG A 77 -6.71 -0.91 -37.02
C ARG A 77 -6.55 0.17 -35.96
N LEU A 78 -5.41 0.86 -35.94
CA LEU A 78 -5.10 1.86 -34.90
C LEU A 78 -5.65 3.25 -35.24
N LYS A 79 -5.74 3.60 -36.52
CA LYS A 79 -6.32 4.88 -36.98
C LYS A 79 -7.74 5.16 -36.44
N PRO A 80 -8.70 4.22 -36.44
CA PRO A 80 -10.03 4.47 -35.86
C PRO A 80 -10.00 4.55 -34.32
N ILE A 81 -9.02 3.92 -33.66
CA ILE A 81 -8.88 3.94 -32.19
C ILE A 81 -8.25 5.25 -31.71
N PHE A 82 -7.26 5.76 -32.45
CA PHE A 82 -6.53 6.99 -32.14
C PHE A 82 -6.69 8.03 -33.26
N PRO A 83 -7.92 8.56 -33.46
CA PRO A 83 -8.16 9.55 -34.51
C PRO A 83 -7.36 10.84 -34.27
N GLU A 84 -7.21 11.21 -33.01
CA GLU A 84 -6.44 12.36 -32.53
C GLU A 84 -5.28 11.93 -31.64
N LEU A 85 -4.37 12.88 -31.37
CA LEU A 85 -3.28 12.67 -30.43
C LEU A 85 -3.82 12.17 -29.08
N PRO A 86 -3.36 11.04 -28.54
CA PRO A 86 -3.83 10.54 -27.26
C PRO A 86 -3.66 11.56 -26.12
N LEU A 87 -4.55 11.50 -25.14
CA LEU A 87 -4.49 12.38 -23.97
C LEU A 87 -3.45 11.86 -22.98
N LEU A 88 -2.32 12.56 -22.85
CA LEU A 88 -1.29 12.20 -21.88
C LEU A 88 -1.79 12.49 -20.45
N SER A 89 -1.95 11.44 -19.67
CA SER A 89 -2.41 11.48 -18.28
C SER A 89 -1.34 10.91 -17.36
N TYR A 90 -1.17 11.52 -16.19
CA TYR A 90 -0.16 11.12 -15.23
C TYR A 90 -0.79 10.48 -13.99
N ARG A 91 -0.36 9.26 -13.63
CA ARG A 91 -0.65 8.67 -12.32
C ARG A 91 0.42 9.09 -11.31
N GLN A 92 -0.01 9.37 -10.08
CA GLN A 92 0.90 9.69 -8.99
C GLN A 92 1.82 8.50 -8.69
N PRO A 93 3.15 8.70 -8.58
CA PRO A 93 4.07 7.65 -8.16
C PRO A 93 3.77 7.19 -6.72
N PRO A 94 4.22 5.99 -6.34
CA PRO A 94 4.19 5.57 -4.94
C PRO A 94 4.93 6.61 -4.10
N ASN A 95 4.27 7.11 -3.07
CA ASN A 95 4.85 8.06 -2.13
C ASN A 95 4.76 7.50 -0.71
N LEU A 96 5.61 7.98 0.18
CA LEU A 96 5.71 7.51 1.57
C LEU A 96 4.36 7.55 2.27
N ARG A 97 3.57 8.61 2.08
CA ARG A 97 2.23 8.71 2.68
C ARG A 97 1.34 7.55 2.25
N LYS A 98 1.28 7.23 0.95
CA LYS A 98 0.46 6.12 0.43
C LYS A 98 0.99 4.74 0.88
N MET A 99 2.30 4.63 1.12
CA MET A 99 2.93 3.40 1.60
C MET A 99 2.72 3.18 3.11
N ILE A 100 2.79 4.25 3.90
CA ILE A 100 2.78 4.21 5.36
C ILE A 100 1.36 4.40 5.89
N ALA A 101 0.64 5.41 5.40
CA ALA A 101 -0.72 5.72 5.83
C ALA A 101 -1.72 4.84 5.08
N ARG A 102 -2.26 3.85 5.80
CA ARG A 102 -3.36 3.03 5.30
C ARG A 102 -4.67 3.78 5.53
N SER A 103 -5.29 4.28 4.46
CA SER A 103 -6.72 4.61 4.48
C SER A 103 -7.51 3.29 4.45
N ALA A 104 -7.58 2.61 5.58
CA ALA A 104 -8.35 1.39 5.72
C ALA A 104 -9.67 1.73 6.42
N LEU A 105 -10.79 1.36 5.79
CA LEU A 105 -12.05 1.23 6.52
C LEU A 105 -11.87 0.15 7.60
N PRO A 106 -12.49 0.29 8.79
CA PRO A 106 -12.42 -0.75 9.81
C PRO A 106 -12.90 -2.08 9.22
N LYS A 107 -12.00 -3.06 9.13
CA LYS A 107 -12.38 -4.41 8.71
C LYS A 107 -12.97 -5.11 9.93
N THR A 108 -14.14 -5.72 9.78
CA THR A 108 -14.81 -6.53 10.82
C THR A 108 -14.13 -7.89 11.05
N THR A 109 -12.92 -8.09 10.54
CA THR A 109 -12.19 -9.34 10.71
C THR A 109 -11.79 -9.51 12.17
N LYS A 110 -12.15 -10.65 12.76
CA LYS A 110 -11.76 -11.01 14.12
C LYS A 110 -10.22 -10.96 14.22
N ALA A 111 -9.72 -10.20 15.18
CA ALA A 111 -8.30 -10.12 15.45
C ALA A 111 -7.79 -11.44 16.06
N GLY A 112 -6.50 -11.74 15.84
CA GLY A 112 -5.86 -12.95 16.31
C GLY A 112 -5.19 -13.76 15.19
N THR A 113 -4.73 -14.94 15.55
CA THR A 113 -4.08 -15.89 14.65
C THR A 113 -5.04 -16.99 14.20
N PHE A 114 -4.98 -17.35 12.92
CA PHE A 114 -5.86 -18.35 12.33
C PHE A 114 -5.13 -19.23 11.32
N PRO A 115 -5.51 -20.50 11.15
CA PRO A 115 -5.06 -21.29 10.01
C PRO A 115 -5.57 -20.64 8.72
N CYS A 116 -4.74 -20.71 7.67
CA CYS A 116 -5.09 -20.20 6.34
C CYS A 116 -5.93 -21.22 5.53
N ASN A 117 -6.30 -22.35 6.15
CA ASN A 117 -7.19 -23.40 5.61
C ASN A 117 -6.85 -23.92 4.20
N SER A 118 -5.59 -23.78 3.79
CA SER A 118 -5.10 -24.36 2.55
C SER A 118 -4.70 -25.82 2.78
N ASN A 119 -5.23 -26.73 1.97
CA ASN A 119 -4.98 -28.18 2.08
C ASN A 119 -3.50 -28.58 2.04
N ARG A 120 -2.65 -27.76 1.42
CA ARG A 120 -1.20 -28.02 1.28
C ARG A 120 -0.35 -27.33 2.37
N CYS A 121 -0.98 -26.68 3.35
CA CYS A 121 -0.26 -25.87 4.32
C CYS A 121 0.08 -26.66 5.59
N GLU A 122 1.30 -27.21 5.62
CA GLU A 122 1.87 -27.89 6.80
C GLU A 122 2.10 -26.97 8.02
N THR A 123 1.88 -25.67 7.88
CA THR A 123 1.97 -24.73 9.00
C THR A 123 0.64 -24.61 9.75
N CYS A 124 -0.50 -24.85 9.09
CA CYS A 124 -1.83 -24.71 9.72
C CYS A 124 -1.95 -25.53 11.01
N LYS A 125 -1.43 -26.76 11.02
CA LYS A 125 -1.44 -27.68 12.17
C LYS A 125 -0.72 -27.18 13.42
N TYR A 126 0.14 -26.18 13.28
CA TYR A 126 0.90 -25.59 14.38
C TYR A 126 0.48 -24.15 14.70
N ILE A 127 -0.55 -23.61 14.03
CA ILE A 127 -1.08 -22.29 14.37
C ILE A 127 -1.99 -22.44 15.58
N LEU A 128 -1.62 -21.77 16.67
CA LEU A 128 -2.50 -21.60 17.82
C LEU A 128 -3.49 -20.49 17.50
N CYS A 129 -4.79 -20.76 17.57
CA CYS A 129 -5.82 -19.73 17.38
C CYS A 129 -5.99 -18.91 18.65
N LYS A 130 -5.28 -17.78 18.75
CA LYS A 130 -5.30 -16.90 19.91
C LYS A 130 -5.35 -15.45 19.47
N ASP A 131 -5.95 -14.61 20.29
CA ASP A 131 -5.96 -13.15 20.17
C ASP A 131 -4.94 -12.49 21.11
N GLN A 132 -4.27 -13.27 21.96
CA GLN A 132 -3.27 -12.82 22.90
C GLN A 132 -2.07 -13.77 22.96
N VAL A 133 -0.88 -13.19 23.16
CA VAL A 133 0.37 -13.93 23.33
C VAL A 133 0.99 -13.54 24.66
N ALA A 134 1.15 -14.51 25.56
CA ALA A 134 1.90 -14.34 26.80
C ALA A 134 3.39 -14.59 26.52
N ILE A 135 4.26 -13.69 26.98
CA ILE A 135 5.71 -13.90 26.94
C ILE A 135 6.11 -14.62 28.23
N PRO A 136 6.59 -15.88 28.16
CA PRO A 136 7.00 -16.63 29.34
C PRO A 136 8.06 -15.89 30.16
N ASN A 137 8.02 -16.11 31.47
CA ASN A 137 8.85 -15.41 32.48
C ASN A 137 8.62 -13.90 32.56
N THR A 138 7.54 -13.39 31.97
CA THR A 138 7.05 -12.02 32.18
C THR A 138 5.56 -12.06 32.52
N GLN A 139 5.07 -11.08 33.27
CA GLN A 139 3.62 -10.87 33.45
C GLN A 139 2.98 -10.16 32.24
N LYS A 140 3.70 -10.04 31.12
CA LYS A 140 3.28 -9.28 29.96
C LYS A 140 2.51 -10.17 28.97
N VAL A 141 1.31 -9.71 28.62
CA VAL A 141 0.45 -10.31 27.59
C VAL A 141 0.23 -9.27 26.50
N ASP A 142 0.61 -9.62 25.27
CA ASP A 142 0.44 -8.75 24.11
C ASP A 142 -0.82 -9.17 23.34
N THR A 143 -1.73 -8.22 23.12
CA THR A 143 -2.96 -8.41 22.35
C THR A 143 -2.67 -8.26 20.85
N ILE A 144 -3.11 -9.22 20.06
CA ILE A 144 -3.03 -9.21 18.61
C ILE A 144 -4.16 -8.33 18.08
N LEU A 145 -3.80 -7.21 17.46
CA LEU A 145 -4.76 -6.18 17.03
C LEU A 145 -5.39 -6.43 15.64
N ASP A 146 -4.80 -7.31 14.84
CA ASP A 146 -5.21 -7.56 13.45
C ASP A 146 -5.37 -9.07 13.21
N HIS A 147 -5.88 -9.44 12.04
CA HIS A 147 -6.07 -10.81 11.63
C HIS A 147 -4.82 -11.36 10.94
N TYR A 148 -4.17 -12.34 11.56
CA TYR A 148 -2.98 -13.01 11.04
C TYR A 148 -3.25 -14.48 10.72
N SER A 149 -2.62 -14.98 9.67
CA SER A 149 -2.65 -16.41 9.34
C SER A 149 -1.31 -16.92 8.83
N CYS A 150 -1.20 -18.22 8.56
CA CYS A 150 -0.03 -18.78 7.90
C CYS A 150 0.26 -18.20 6.49
N ALA A 151 -0.69 -17.47 5.90
CA ALA A 151 -0.50 -16.76 4.63
C ALA A 151 -0.03 -15.31 4.79
N SER A 152 0.03 -14.78 6.01
CA SER A 152 0.48 -13.40 6.27
C SER A 152 1.98 -13.24 6.03
N SER A 153 2.36 -12.09 5.48
CA SER A 153 3.74 -11.64 5.22
C SER A 153 4.10 -10.46 6.13
N ASN A 154 5.38 -10.14 6.26
CA ASN A 154 5.87 -9.05 7.12
C ASN A 154 5.41 -9.22 8.58
N VAL A 155 5.62 -10.42 9.12
CA VAL A 155 5.17 -10.79 10.47
C VAL A 155 6.34 -11.07 11.39
N VAL A 156 6.20 -10.65 12.64
CA VAL A 156 6.96 -11.19 13.77
C VAL A 156 6.18 -12.39 14.31
N TYR A 157 6.85 -13.51 14.55
CA TYR A 157 6.23 -14.76 14.98
C TYR A 157 7.00 -15.39 16.14
N MET A 158 6.27 -16.13 16.96
CA MET A 158 6.79 -16.90 18.08
C MET A 158 6.61 -18.40 17.80
N ILE A 159 7.64 -19.19 18.09
CA ILE A 159 7.60 -20.65 18.11
C ILE A 159 7.86 -21.08 19.54
N THR A 160 6.96 -21.89 20.10
CA THR A 160 7.15 -22.52 21.42
C THR A 160 7.39 -24.00 21.22
N CYS A 161 8.47 -24.51 21.81
CA CYS A 161 8.77 -25.94 21.83
C CYS A 161 8.05 -26.60 22.99
N THR A 162 7.24 -27.63 22.69
CA THR A 162 6.51 -28.41 23.70
C THR A 162 7.34 -29.55 24.27
N ARG A 163 8.53 -29.82 23.73
CA ARG A 163 9.44 -30.89 24.21
C ARG A 163 10.40 -30.41 25.29
N CYS A 164 10.66 -29.11 25.35
CA CYS A 164 11.56 -28.55 26.35
C CYS A 164 10.85 -28.42 27.69
N PRO A 165 11.45 -28.89 28.81
CA PRO A 165 10.87 -28.73 30.15
C PRO A 165 10.63 -27.26 30.51
N THR A 166 11.47 -26.36 30.01
CA THR A 166 11.41 -24.91 30.22
C THR A 166 10.53 -24.18 29.21
N GLY A 167 9.90 -24.89 28.26
CA GLY A 167 9.05 -24.28 27.24
C GLY A 167 9.82 -23.37 26.27
N GLY A 168 10.95 -23.85 25.74
CA GLY A 168 11.86 -23.08 24.88
C GLY A 168 11.17 -22.30 23.77
N ILE A 169 11.63 -21.07 23.54
CA ILE A 169 10.96 -20.09 22.68
C ILE A 169 11.93 -19.56 21.63
N TYR A 170 11.41 -19.37 20.43
CA TYR A 170 12.07 -18.65 19.36
C TYR A 170 11.18 -17.52 18.87
N ILE A 171 11.72 -16.30 18.87
CA ILE A 171 11.09 -15.13 18.23
C ILE A 171 11.85 -14.87 16.94
N GLY A 172 11.11 -14.70 15.84
CA GLY A 172 11.70 -14.36 14.56
C GLY A 172 10.78 -13.46 13.74
N GLU A 173 11.36 -12.84 12.72
CA GLU A 173 10.62 -12.04 11.75
C GLU A 173 10.76 -12.61 10.34
N THR A 174 9.85 -12.23 9.45
CA THR A 174 9.91 -12.60 8.04
C THR A 174 9.15 -11.61 7.17
N GLY A 175 9.80 -11.13 6.09
CA GLY A 175 9.11 -10.43 5.00
C GLY A 175 8.30 -11.38 4.09
N GLN A 176 8.69 -12.65 4.02
CA GLN A 176 7.96 -13.70 3.29
C GLN A 176 6.73 -14.19 4.08
N LYS A 177 5.84 -14.92 3.41
CA LYS A 177 4.69 -15.58 4.07
C LYS A 177 5.16 -16.51 5.20
N LEU A 178 4.47 -16.50 6.34
CA LEU A 178 4.83 -17.33 7.50
C LEU A 178 4.97 -18.82 7.15
N ARG A 179 4.08 -19.36 6.31
CA ARG A 179 4.17 -20.76 5.84
C ARG A 179 5.47 -21.07 5.11
N THR A 180 5.97 -20.12 4.31
CA THR A 180 7.24 -20.26 3.57
C THR A 180 8.41 -20.28 4.54
N ARG A 181 8.43 -19.34 5.51
CA ARG A 181 9.47 -19.31 6.54
C ARG A 181 9.49 -20.59 7.39
N LYS A 182 8.31 -21.11 7.77
CA LYS A 182 8.19 -22.38 8.51
C LYS A 182 8.63 -23.59 7.68
N ASN A 183 8.44 -23.58 6.35
CA ASN A 183 9.00 -24.61 5.47
C ASN A 183 10.53 -24.61 5.51
N HIS A 184 11.17 -23.43 5.48
CA HIS A 184 12.63 -23.35 5.60
C HIS A 184 13.13 -23.89 6.94
N HIS A 185 12.46 -23.55 8.05
CA HIS A 185 12.77 -24.13 9.36
C HIS A 185 12.63 -25.66 9.37
N ARG A 186 11.52 -26.20 8.84
CA ARG A 186 11.32 -27.66 8.70
C ARG A 186 12.42 -28.32 7.88
N HIS A 187 12.77 -27.73 6.74
CA HIS A 187 13.81 -28.26 5.88
C HIS A 187 15.15 -28.32 6.60
N LYS A 188 15.54 -27.23 7.29
CA LYS A 188 16.78 -27.17 8.08
C LYS A 188 16.82 -28.22 9.20
N ILE A 189 15.71 -28.45 9.89
CA ILE A 189 15.59 -29.52 10.89
C ILE A 189 15.74 -30.90 10.24
N ASN A 190 15.07 -31.15 9.11
CA ASN A 190 15.09 -32.44 8.43
C ASN A 190 16.50 -32.82 7.93
N ILE A 191 17.27 -31.84 7.44
CA ILE A 191 18.66 -32.06 7.03
C ILE A 191 19.66 -31.99 8.20
N LYS A 192 19.18 -31.88 9.45
CA LYS A 192 20.01 -31.73 10.66
C LYS A 192 21.03 -30.59 10.57
N SER A 193 20.65 -29.49 9.91
CA SER A 193 21.51 -28.31 9.79
C SER A 193 21.37 -27.43 11.04
N CYS A 194 22.50 -27.16 11.69
CA CYS A 194 22.59 -26.38 12.92
C CYS A 194 23.03 -24.92 12.66
N ASP A 195 22.80 -24.41 11.44
CA ASP A 195 23.20 -23.05 11.03
C ASP A 195 22.21 -21.97 11.49
N THR A 196 21.05 -22.38 12.00
CA THR A 196 20.00 -21.46 12.44
C THR A 196 19.65 -21.74 13.90
N PRO A 197 19.22 -20.74 14.69
CA PRO A 197 18.86 -20.96 16.09
C PRO A 197 17.80 -22.05 16.28
N VAL A 198 16.82 -22.11 15.37
CA VAL A 198 15.79 -23.17 15.36
C VAL A 198 16.42 -24.52 15.00
N GLY A 199 17.32 -24.58 14.02
CA GLY A 199 18.03 -25.82 13.66
C GLY A 199 18.87 -26.36 14.82
N GLN A 200 19.68 -25.51 15.46
CA GLN A 200 20.50 -25.84 16.62
C GLN A 200 19.68 -26.47 17.74
N HIS A 201 18.50 -25.90 18.02
CA HIS A 201 17.60 -26.39 19.05
C HIS A 201 17.10 -27.83 18.83
N PHE A 202 16.99 -28.28 17.58
CA PHE A 202 16.53 -29.64 17.24
C PHE A 202 17.68 -30.58 16.80
N CYS A 203 18.92 -30.09 16.79
CA CYS A 203 20.11 -30.90 16.53
C CYS A 203 20.59 -31.67 17.77
N SER A 204 20.22 -31.21 18.97
CA SER A 204 20.56 -31.82 20.26
C SER A 204 19.75 -33.08 20.56
#